data_AF-A0A9P8A002-F1
#
_entry.id   AF-A0A9P8A002-F1
#
_cell.length_a   1.000
_cell.length_b   1.000
_cell.length_c   1.000
_cell.angle_alpha   90.00
_cell.angle_beta   90.00
_cell.angle_gamma   90.00
#
_symmetry.space_group_name_H-M   'P 1'
#
loop_
_entity.id
_entity.type
_entity.pdbx_description
1 polymer ?
#
loop_
_entity_poly.entity_id
_entity_poly.type
_entity_poly.pdbx_seq_one_letter_code
_entity_poly.pdbx_strand_id
1 'polypeptide(L)'
;PDGSPCGLLNHLSHTCKVITQPSDVSRLPAILASLGVSQTLVPARGQKTVVVQLDGRIVGYCSSAEAKKVADALRHYKVSGAHHGAIPLDVELGYVPVSHGGQYPGLYIFSSPARMMRPVRYLANGKTDMVGSFEQVYMEIACMDDEVRPGESTHQELAPTSMLSIIANLTPFSDFNQSPRNMYQCQMGKQAMGTPATSIKYRTDNKMYRLQTGQTPIVRPALHDTYGMDGFPNGMNAVVAVISYTGYDMEDAMILNKSSHERGFGYGTIYKSEIIDLGDFRIRGEPVLHHFGLGLDAPKAWREKLDKDGLPCIGVTLKEGDPICAYIDDTTGKTSIKKYKGMEEGIVDEVRLLGSDAGDSELQKIHIKLRITRSPIIGDKFSSRHGQKGVCSQKWPSIDMPFSESGIQPDVIINPHAFPSRMTIGMFVESLAGKSGALHGMAQDATPFTFNETFTAADYFGDQLKAAGYNYHGNEPMYSGITGEEFKVDIYLGVVYYQRLRHMVSDKYQVRTTGPVHNLTMQPVKGRKRAGGIRFGEMERDSLLAHGVSYLLQDRLMNCSDYSICNVCTKCGSITSPISTHSAGSLSNVREIECRACETAAGIDQIALPYVFRYLATELMSMGIKVTLKTQP
;
A
#
# COMPACT_ATOMS: atom_id res chain seq x y z
N PRO A 1 8.68 -6.28 -1.54
CA PRO A 1 7.23 -6.46 -1.29
C PRO A 1 6.84 -7.88 -1.69
N ASP A 2 5.69 -8.36 -1.28
CA ASP A 2 5.13 -9.61 -1.81
C ASP A 2 4.53 -9.40 -3.23
N GLY A 3 4.09 -10.49 -3.86
CA GLY A 3 3.49 -10.49 -5.19
C GLY A 3 4.53 -10.37 -6.32
N SER A 4 4.08 -9.86 -7.47
CA SER A 4 4.90 -9.78 -8.70
C SER A 4 6.26 -9.07 -8.55
N PRO A 5 6.40 -7.94 -7.81
CA PRO A 5 7.69 -7.26 -7.67
C PRO A 5 8.57 -7.81 -6.53
N CYS A 6 8.29 -9.02 -6.02
CA CYS A 6 9.10 -9.65 -4.97
C CYS A 6 10.53 -9.90 -5.47
N GLY A 7 11.53 -9.51 -4.67
CA GLY A 7 12.94 -9.58 -5.02
C GLY A 7 13.45 -8.49 -5.97
N LEU A 8 12.56 -7.82 -6.72
CA LEU A 8 12.92 -6.74 -7.64
C LEU A 8 12.88 -5.36 -6.95
N LEU A 9 11.82 -5.09 -6.20
CA LEU A 9 11.66 -3.83 -5.46
C LEU A 9 12.17 -3.96 -4.03
N ASN A 10 13.42 -3.59 -3.79
CA ASN A 10 14.06 -3.61 -2.47
C ASN A 10 14.29 -2.20 -1.92
N HIS A 11 14.68 -2.11 -0.65
CA HIS A 11 14.96 -0.84 0.03
C HIS A 11 16.38 -0.92 0.60
N LEU A 12 17.09 0.20 0.64
CA LEU A 12 18.41 0.27 1.27
C LEU A 12 18.30 0.03 2.78
N SER A 13 19.39 -0.49 3.36
CA SER A 13 19.52 -0.52 4.81
C SER A 13 19.66 0.89 5.37
N HIS A 14 19.33 1.06 6.65
CA HIS A 14 19.17 2.40 7.22
C HIS A 14 20.48 3.19 7.37
N THR A 15 21.64 2.52 7.40
CA THR A 15 22.98 3.14 7.46
C THR A 15 23.68 3.24 6.11
N CYS A 16 23.14 2.57 5.07
CA CYS A 16 23.72 2.59 3.74
C CYS A 16 23.65 4.01 3.15
N LYS A 17 24.77 4.47 2.59
CA LYS A 17 24.91 5.76 1.92
C LYS A 17 25.24 5.54 0.45
N VAL A 18 24.66 6.37 -0.40
CA VAL A 18 25.03 6.45 -1.81
C VAL A 18 25.95 7.65 -1.99
N ILE A 19 27.15 7.41 -2.50
CA ILE A 19 28.13 8.47 -2.73
C ILE A 19 27.67 9.33 -3.90
N THR A 20 27.58 10.65 -3.72
CA THR A 20 27.06 11.59 -4.73
C THR A 20 28.13 12.40 -5.44
N GLN A 21 29.33 12.48 -4.86
CA GLN A 21 30.44 13.27 -5.39
C GLN A 21 31.66 12.36 -5.61
N PRO A 22 32.46 12.60 -6.65
CA PRO A 22 33.73 11.89 -6.83
C PRO A 22 34.72 12.32 -5.74
N SER A 23 35.44 11.35 -5.17
CA SER A 23 36.48 11.62 -4.17
C SER A 23 37.77 12.11 -4.86
N ASP A 24 38.49 13.05 -4.25
CA ASP A 24 39.81 13.47 -4.78
C ASP A 24 40.84 12.36 -4.56
N VAL A 25 41.21 11.69 -5.65
CA VAL A 25 42.21 10.61 -5.69
C VAL A 25 43.47 11.00 -6.45
N SER A 26 43.70 12.30 -6.69
CA SER A 26 44.85 12.79 -7.45
C SER A 26 46.21 12.35 -6.88
N ARG A 27 46.30 12.21 -5.56
CA ARG A 27 47.52 11.81 -4.83
C ARG A 27 47.67 10.30 -4.68
N LEU A 28 46.61 9.53 -4.95
CA LEU A 28 46.59 8.09 -4.74
C LEU A 28 47.61 7.33 -5.60
N PRO A 29 47.83 7.64 -6.89
CA PRO A 29 48.88 6.99 -7.68
C PRO A 29 50.29 7.16 -7.11
N ALA A 30 50.60 8.32 -6.51
CA ALA A 30 51.90 8.56 -5.88
C ALA A 30 52.08 7.70 -4.61
N ILE A 31 51.01 7.54 -3.82
CA ILE A 31 51.01 6.67 -2.64
C ILE A 31 51.16 5.21 -3.06
N LEU A 32 50.44 4.77 -4.10
CA LEU A 32 50.57 3.41 -4.64
C LEU A 32 52.00 3.11 -5.09
N ALA A 33 52.65 4.06 -5.78
CA ALA A 33 54.06 3.91 -6.18
C ALA A 33 54.99 3.78 -4.96
N SER A 34 54.76 4.56 -3.89
CA SER A 34 55.54 4.46 -2.65
C SER A 34 55.38 3.12 -1.92
N LEU A 35 54.23 2.45 -2.10
CA LEU A 35 53.91 1.16 -1.51
C LEU A 35 54.38 -0.04 -2.38
N GLY A 36 55.12 0.22 -3.47
CA GLY A 36 55.73 -0.83 -4.30
C GLY A 36 54.93 -1.22 -5.55
N VAL A 37 53.91 -0.45 -5.93
CA VAL A 37 53.18 -0.68 -7.20
C VAL A 37 54.04 -0.18 -8.38
N SER A 38 54.39 -1.08 -9.29
CA SER A 38 55.20 -0.75 -10.47
C SER A 38 54.40 0.03 -11.51
N GLN A 39 54.96 1.13 -12.02
CA GLN A 39 54.31 2.00 -13.00
C GLN A 39 54.23 1.34 -14.40
N THR A 40 53.22 1.73 -15.18
CA THR A 40 52.73 1.15 -16.45
C THR A 40 53.71 1.00 -17.62
N LEU A 41 55.02 1.16 -17.43
CA LEU A 41 56.02 1.13 -18.52
C LEU A 41 56.32 -0.29 -19.04
N VAL A 42 56.02 -1.35 -18.28
CA VAL A 42 56.19 -2.75 -18.74
C VAL A 42 54.95 -3.57 -18.36
N PRO A 43 54.19 -4.12 -19.33
CA PRO A 43 53.08 -5.02 -19.04
C PRO A 43 53.63 -6.34 -18.49
N ALA A 44 53.53 -6.55 -17.18
CA ALA A 44 53.84 -7.81 -16.54
C ALA A 44 52.75 -8.84 -16.89
N ARG A 45 52.91 -9.57 -17.99
CA ARG A 45 52.04 -10.70 -18.35
C ARG A 45 52.56 -11.96 -17.65
N GLY A 46 52.00 -12.30 -16.49
CA GLY A 46 52.30 -13.56 -15.79
C GLY A 46 51.31 -13.91 -14.68
N GLN A 47 51.16 -15.21 -14.38
CA GLN A 47 50.24 -15.73 -13.35
C GLN A 47 50.54 -15.27 -11.91
N LYS A 48 51.68 -14.61 -11.66
CA LYS A 48 52.14 -14.18 -10.32
C LYS A 48 51.94 -12.69 -10.02
N THR A 49 51.56 -11.90 -11.02
CA THR A 49 51.37 -10.45 -10.90
C THR A 49 49.90 -10.09 -11.00
N VAL A 50 49.43 -9.23 -10.10
CA VAL A 50 48.05 -8.75 -10.07
C VAL A 50 47.99 -7.29 -10.52
N VAL A 51 46.88 -6.93 -11.15
CA VAL A 51 46.65 -5.58 -11.65
C VAL A 51 46.16 -4.66 -10.53
N VAL A 52 46.65 -3.42 -10.52
CA VAL A 52 46.14 -2.34 -9.66
C VAL A 52 45.41 -1.33 -10.53
N GLN A 53 44.12 -1.14 -10.27
CA GLN A 53 43.24 -0.25 -11.04
C GLN A 53 42.62 0.83 -10.15
N LEU A 54 42.45 2.02 -10.72
CA LEU A 54 41.72 3.14 -10.14
C LEU A 54 40.60 3.56 -11.10
N ASP A 55 39.35 3.36 -10.71
CA ASP A 55 38.14 3.64 -11.50
C ASP A 55 38.24 3.11 -12.96
N GLY A 56 38.69 1.86 -13.10
CA GLY A 56 38.84 1.18 -14.39
C GLY A 56 40.11 1.55 -15.17
N ARG A 57 40.91 2.52 -14.71
CA ARG A 57 42.23 2.83 -15.27
C ARG A 57 43.31 2.00 -14.59
N ILE A 58 44.13 1.30 -15.37
CA ILE A 58 45.30 0.57 -14.83
C ILE A 58 46.36 1.58 -14.38
N VAL A 59 46.73 1.52 -13.10
CA VAL A 59 47.77 2.38 -12.49
C VAL A 59 49.11 1.64 -12.44
N GLY A 60 49.09 0.32 -12.29
CA GLY A 60 50.31 -0.48 -12.22
C GLY A 60 50.07 -1.96 -11.92
N TYR A 61 51.16 -2.64 -11.58
CA TYR A 61 51.18 -4.06 -11.25
C TYR A 61 51.98 -4.30 -9.96
N CYS A 62 51.59 -5.31 -9.18
CA CYS A 62 52.36 -5.79 -8.02
C CYS A 62 52.21 -7.31 -7.90
N SER A 63 53.01 -7.95 -7.04
CA SER A 63 52.81 -9.38 -6.75
C SER A 63 51.54 -9.59 -5.90
N SER A 64 50.96 -10.78 -5.95
CA SER A 64 49.76 -11.12 -5.14
C SER A 64 49.96 -10.90 -3.64
N ALA A 65 51.16 -11.20 -3.12
CA ALA A 65 51.49 -11.02 -1.70
C ALA A 65 51.66 -9.54 -1.32
N GLU A 66 52.20 -8.73 -2.23
CA GLU A 66 52.29 -7.28 -2.03
C GLU A 66 50.93 -6.61 -2.11
N ALA A 67 50.05 -7.04 -3.03
CA ALA A 67 48.72 -6.45 -3.20
C ALA A 67 47.88 -6.48 -1.92
N LYS A 68 47.95 -7.58 -1.14
CA LYS A 68 47.29 -7.65 0.18
C LYS A 68 47.85 -6.62 1.15
N LYS A 69 49.18 -6.52 1.26
CA LYS A 69 49.86 -5.55 2.12
C LYS A 69 49.53 -4.11 1.73
N VAL A 70 49.48 -3.83 0.42
CA VAL A 70 49.10 -2.53 -0.12
C VAL A 70 47.65 -2.21 0.25
N ALA A 71 46.71 -3.14 0.06
CA ALA A 71 45.31 -2.94 0.41
C ALA A 71 45.12 -2.67 1.91
N ASP A 72 45.77 -3.46 2.78
CA ASP A 72 45.70 -3.30 4.24
C ASP A 72 46.32 -1.98 4.69
N ALA A 73 47.46 -1.59 4.10
CA ALA A 73 48.11 -0.30 4.38
C ALA A 73 47.25 0.88 3.93
N LEU A 74 46.68 0.83 2.71
CA LEU A 74 45.77 1.86 2.21
C LEU A 74 44.54 2.00 3.10
N ARG A 75 43.97 0.89 3.58
CA ARG A 75 42.85 0.92 4.51
C ARG A 75 43.25 1.54 5.85
N HIS A 76 44.40 1.17 6.39
CA HIS A 76 44.92 1.77 7.61
C HIS A 76 45.13 3.29 7.44
N TYR A 77 45.66 3.74 6.30
CA TYR A 77 45.84 5.17 6.01
C TYR A 77 44.49 5.90 5.83
N LYS A 78 43.55 5.27 5.12
CA LYS A 78 42.17 5.75 4.93
C LYS A 78 41.50 6.04 6.27
N VAL A 79 41.52 5.07 7.19
CA VAL A 79 40.82 5.18 8.48
C VAL A 79 41.59 6.02 9.50
N SER A 80 42.93 5.97 9.50
CA SER A 80 43.74 6.76 10.45
C SER A 80 43.78 8.25 10.11
N GLY A 81 43.51 8.63 8.85
CA GLY A 81 43.69 10.00 8.35
C GLY A 81 45.16 10.34 8.06
N ALA A 82 46.02 9.32 7.93
CA ALA A 82 47.42 9.48 7.56
C ALA A 82 47.58 10.18 6.20
N HIS A 83 48.75 10.74 5.93
CA HIS A 83 49.03 11.53 4.71
C HIS A 83 48.08 12.74 4.54
N HIS A 84 47.72 13.43 5.62
CA HIS A 84 46.83 14.60 5.61
C HIS A 84 45.46 14.34 4.94
N GLY A 85 44.91 13.13 5.09
CA GLY A 85 43.63 12.77 4.47
C GLY A 85 43.70 12.63 2.94
N ALA A 86 44.87 12.30 2.39
CA ALA A 86 45.05 12.09 0.94
C ALA A 86 44.24 10.90 0.39
N ILE A 87 43.71 10.03 1.25
CA ILE A 87 42.78 8.95 0.89
C ILE A 87 41.45 9.24 1.59
N PRO A 88 40.43 9.68 0.83
CA PRO A 88 39.10 9.91 1.37
C PRO A 88 38.46 8.62 1.93
N LEU A 89 37.64 8.76 2.97
CA LEU A 89 36.98 7.63 3.64
C LEU A 89 36.03 6.85 2.71
N ASP A 90 35.48 7.52 1.71
CA ASP A 90 34.53 6.98 0.71
C ASP A 90 35.22 6.23 -0.44
N VAL A 91 36.54 6.10 -0.44
CA VAL A 91 37.27 5.24 -1.39
C VAL A 91 37.10 3.76 -1.00
N GLU A 92 36.60 2.97 -1.95
CA GLU A 92 36.43 1.52 -1.81
C GLU A 92 37.70 0.79 -2.25
N LEU A 93 38.17 -0.16 -1.43
CA LEU A 93 39.41 -0.89 -1.63
C LEU A 93 39.13 -2.37 -1.91
N GLY A 94 38.77 -2.68 -3.16
CA GLY A 94 38.42 -4.02 -3.63
C GLY A 94 39.64 -4.91 -3.90
N TYR A 95 40.20 -5.54 -2.88
CA TYR A 95 41.22 -6.58 -3.04
C TYR A 95 40.57 -7.94 -3.37
N VAL A 96 40.94 -8.52 -4.51
CA VAL A 96 40.51 -9.88 -4.92
C VAL A 96 41.72 -10.82 -4.86
N PRO A 97 41.72 -11.82 -3.96
CA PRO A 97 42.82 -12.77 -3.81
C PRO A 97 42.92 -13.74 -5.00
N VAL A 98 44.13 -14.24 -5.26
CA VAL A 98 44.33 -15.30 -6.27
C VAL A 98 43.67 -16.59 -5.80
N SER A 99 42.82 -17.15 -6.66
CA SER A 99 42.07 -18.38 -6.39
C SER A 99 42.05 -19.29 -7.62
N HIS A 100 41.78 -20.57 -7.41
CA HIS A 100 41.64 -21.54 -8.50
C HIS A 100 40.21 -21.52 -9.05
N GLY A 101 40.02 -20.95 -10.26
CA GLY A 101 38.71 -20.89 -10.92
C GLY A 101 37.73 -19.85 -10.34
N GLY A 102 38.21 -18.94 -9.48
CA GLY A 102 37.40 -17.84 -8.93
C GLY A 102 37.46 -16.56 -9.76
N GLN A 103 37.09 -15.44 -9.13
CA GLN A 103 37.13 -14.12 -9.75
C GLN A 103 38.57 -13.71 -10.11
N TYR A 104 38.72 -12.92 -11.17
CA TYR A 104 40.03 -12.44 -11.62
C TYR A 104 40.70 -11.60 -10.50
N PRO A 105 41.94 -11.93 -10.10
CA PRO A 105 42.61 -11.28 -8.97
C PRO A 105 43.14 -9.89 -9.32
N GLY A 106 43.14 -9.00 -8.34
CA GLY A 106 43.51 -7.60 -8.54
C GLY A 106 43.25 -6.75 -7.32
N LEU A 107 43.79 -5.53 -7.34
CA LEU A 107 43.42 -4.46 -6.43
C LEU A 107 42.63 -3.41 -7.22
N TYR A 108 41.31 -3.39 -7.01
CA TYR A 108 40.38 -2.50 -7.67
C TYR A 108 39.99 -1.37 -6.71
N ILE A 109 40.38 -0.15 -7.02
CA ILE A 109 40.09 1.03 -6.21
C ILE A 109 39.02 1.86 -6.91
N PHE A 110 37.96 2.20 -6.19
CA PHE A 110 36.86 2.98 -6.72
C PHE A 110 36.67 4.28 -5.95
N SER A 111 36.58 5.40 -6.67
CA SER A 111 36.33 6.75 -6.14
C SER A 111 35.16 7.46 -6.82
N SER A 112 34.61 6.86 -7.88
CA SER A 112 33.44 7.36 -8.62
C SER A 112 32.16 7.50 -7.78
N PRO A 113 31.21 8.38 -8.18
CA PRO A 113 29.90 8.49 -7.53
C PRO A 113 29.00 7.27 -7.83
N ALA A 114 27.82 7.24 -7.22
CA ALA A 114 26.79 6.20 -7.33
C ALA A 114 27.14 4.82 -6.72
N ARG A 115 28.16 4.76 -5.86
CA ARG A 115 28.51 3.57 -5.09
C ARG A 115 27.71 3.47 -3.80
N MET A 116 27.36 2.25 -3.41
CA MET A 116 26.76 1.94 -2.11
C MET A 116 27.86 1.68 -1.09
N MET A 117 27.91 2.50 -0.05
CA MET A 117 28.88 2.40 1.03
C MET A 117 28.15 2.31 2.37
N ARG A 118 28.65 1.52 3.31
CA ARG A 118 28.10 1.40 4.66
C ARG A 118 29.19 1.57 5.72
N PRO A 119 28.87 2.16 6.88
CA PRO A 119 29.82 2.33 7.96
C PRO A 119 29.98 1.04 8.79
N VAL A 120 31.23 0.68 9.10
CA VAL A 120 31.61 -0.42 10.00
C VAL A 120 32.73 0.05 10.93
N ARG A 121 32.93 -0.63 12.07
CA ARG A 121 34.05 -0.37 12.99
C ARG A 121 35.29 -1.11 12.53
N TYR A 122 36.40 -0.41 12.33
CA TYR A 122 37.70 -1.01 12.06
C TYR A 122 38.40 -1.36 13.37
N LEU A 123 38.76 -2.65 13.56
CA LEU A 123 39.20 -3.15 14.86
C LEU A 123 40.60 -2.65 15.26
N ALA A 124 41.48 -2.36 14.30
CA ALA A 124 42.87 -2.02 14.62
C ALA A 124 43.03 -0.64 15.29
N ASN A 125 42.10 0.30 15.06
CA ASN A 125 42.13 1.63 15.68
C ASN A 125 40.79 2.09 16.28
N GLY A 126 39.75 1.24 16.21
CA GLY A 126 38.42 1.51 16.76
C GLY A 126 37.59 2.57 16.01
N LYS A 127 38.09 3.13 14.90
CA LYS A 127 37.39 4.18 14.13
C LYS A 127 36.43 3.57 13.11
N THR A 128 35.50 4.38 12.61
CA THR A 128 34.57 3.99 11.55
C THR A 128 35.28 3.96 10.20
N ASP A 129 35.14 2.86 9.47
CA ASP A 129 35.48 2.73 8.06
C ASP A 129 34.20 2.68 7.21
N MET A 130 34.25 3.24 6.00
CA MET A 130 33.19 3.05 5.01
C MET A 130 33.59 1.91 4.07
N VAL A 131 32.72 0.91 4.00
CA VAL A 131 32.92 -0.30 3.21
C VAL A 131 31.92 -0.35 2.06
N GLY A 132 32.41 -0.62 0.86
CA GLY A 132 31.60 -0.81 -0.34
C GLY A 132 31.16 -2.27 -0.56
N SER A 133 30.20 -2.46 -1.47
CA SER A 133 29.65 -3.78 -1.75
C SER A 133 30.63 -4.75 -2.43
N PHE A 134 31.60 -4.24 -3.19
CA PHE A 134 32.56 -5.08 -3.91
C PHE A 134 33.64 -5.60 -2.96
N GLU A 135 34.18 -4.74 -2.09
CA GLU A 135 35.21 -5.15 -1.15
C GLU A 135 34.67 -6.05 -0.03
N GLN A 136 33.40 -5.89 0.37
CA GLN A 136 32.78 -6.67 1.44
C GLN A 136 32.81 -8.19 1.22
N VAL A 137 32.79 -8.66 -0.04
CA VAL A 137 32.82 -10.09 -0.39
C VAL A 137 34.08 -10.80 0.15
N TYR A 138 35.19 -10.07 0.26
CA TYR A 138 36.49 -10.61 0.68
C TYR A 138 36.91 -10.14 2.09
N MET A 139 35.99 -9.53 2.84
CA MET A 139 36.27 -9.01 4.18
C MET A 139 35.59 -9.83 5.26
N GLU A 140 36.32 -10.09 6.33
CA GLU A 140 35.77 -10.68 7.54
C GLU A 140 35.30 -9.57 8.50
N ILE A 141 33.97 -9.44 8.62
CA ILE A 141 33.29 -8.42 9.43
C ILE A 141 32.44 -9.16 10.48
N ALA A 142 32.82 -9.07 11.75
CA ALA A 142 32.06 -9.66 12.85
C ALA A 142 30.73 -8.91 13.08
N CYS A 143 29.64 -9.61 13.42
CA CYS A 143 28.36 -8.95 13.69
C CYS A 143 28.30 -8.45 15.14
N MET A 144 28.57 -9.35 16.10
CA MET A 144 28.58 -9.05 17.54
C MET A 144 30.00 -9.04 18.12
N ASP A 145 30.16 -8.47 19.32
CA ASP A 145 31.45 -8.44 20.02
C ASP A 145 31.97 -9.86 20.32
N ASP A 146 31.06 -10.79 20.64
CA ASP A 146 31.39 -12.18 21.00
C ASP A 146 31.86 -13.02 19.80
N GLU A 147 31.64 -12.54 18.57
CA GLU A 147 31.96 -13.25 17.32
C GLU A 147 33.31 -12.82 16.72
N VAL A 148 34.01 -11.89 17.37
CA VAL A 148 35.30 -11.38 16.88
C VAL A 148 36.37 -12.47 16.99
N ARG A 149 36.89 -12.92 15.84
CA ARG A 149 37.95 -13.94 15.76
C ARG A 149 39.33 -13.27 15.69
N PRO A 150 40.20 -13.44 16.71
CA PRO A 150 41.52 -12.79 16.73
C PRO A 150 42.37 -13.19 15.51
N GLY A 151 42.90 -12.20 14.78
CA GLY A 151 43.74 -12.41 13.61
C GLY A 151 42.99 -12.70 12.31
N GLU A 152 41.67 -12.95 12.35
CA GLU A 152 40.83 -13.15 11.17
C GLU A 152 39.89 -11.97 10.94
N SER A 153 39.11 -11.58 11.95
CA SER A 153 38.18 -10.46 11.87
C SER A 153 38.93 -9.14 11.76
N THR A 154 38.61 -8.37 10.71
CA THR A 154 39.26 -7.07 10.46
C THR A 154 38.37 -5.90 10.88
N HIS A 155 37.05 -6.10 10.78
CA HIS A 155 36.03 -5.11 11.10
C HIS A 155 34.93 -5.75 11.92
N GLN A 156 34.04 -4.88 12.38
CA GLN A 156 32.83 -5.27 13.08
C GLN A 156 31.68 -4.33 12.72
N GLU A 157 30.46 -4.84 12.76
CA GLU A 157 29.27 -4.00 12.63
C GLU A 157 29.19 -2.95 13.74
N LEU A 158 28.66 -1.76 13.41
CA LEU A 158 28.37 -0.75 14.44
C LEU A 158 27.19 -1.15 15.32
N ALA A 159 26.21 -1.78 14.69
CA ALA A 159 25.05 -2.38 15.33
C ALA A 159 24.49 -3.44 14.36
N PRO A 160 24.00 -4.59 14.84
CA PRO A 160 23.42 -5.65 14.01
C PRO A 160 22.18 -5.16 13.23
N THR A 161 21.48 -4.13 13.73
CA THR A 161 20.33 -3.50 13.07
C THR A 161 20.69 -2.77 11.78
N SER A 162 21.98 -2.51 11.53
CA SER A 162 22.49 -1.79 10.35
C SER A 162 22.16 -2.47 9.02
N MET A 163 21.91 -3.78 9.02
CA MET A 163 21.49 -4.52 7.83
C MET A 163 20.02 -4.29 7.46
N LEU A 164 19.18 -3.87 8.41
CA LEU A 164 17.75 -3.71 8.22
C LEU A 164 17.41 -2.33 7.63
N SER A 165 16.30 -2.27 6.88
CA SER A 165 15.73 -1.01 6.41
C SER A 165 15.08 -0.23 7.57
N ILE A 166 14.77 1.05 7.36
CA ILE A 166 14.08 1.89 8.36
C ILE A 166 12.79 1.22 8.84
N ILE A 167 11.91 0.78 7.93
CA ILE A 167 10.62 0.19 8.30
C ILE A 167 10.79 -1.19 8.97
N ALA A 168 11.77 -1.98 8.52
CA ALA A 168 12.05 -3.27 9.14
C ALA A 168 12.51 -3.10 10.60
N ASN A 169 13.38 -2.11 10.86
CA ASN A 169 13.86 -1.77 12.20
C ASN A 169 12.77 -1.24 13.14
N LEU A 170 11.63 -0.78 12.63
CA LEU A 170 10.50 -0.32 13.46
C LEU A 170 9.59 -1.46 13.95
N THR A 171 9.82 -2.68 13.47
CA THR A 171 9.10 -3.87 13.92
C THR A 171 9.67 -4.31 15.27
N PRO A 172 8.91 -4.26 16.37
CA PRO A 172 9.43 -4.68 17.68
C PRO A 172 9.73 -6.17 17.67
N PHE A 173 10.84 -6.59 18.30
CA PHE A 173 11.21 -8.00 18.46
C PHE A 173 11.13 -8.80 17.15
N SER A 174 11.65 -8.23 16.06
CA SER A 174 11.52 -8.82 14.72
C SER A 174 12.21 -10.18 14.59
N ASP A 175 13.25 -10.41 15.39
CA ASP A 175 14.03 -11.63 15.58
C ASP A 175 13.20 -12.79 16.18
N PHE A 176 12.07 -12.51 16.83
CA PHE A 176 11.15 -13.52 17.38
C PHE A 176 10.05 -13.94 16.39
N ASN A 177 9.99 -13.31 15.21
CA ASN A 177 8.96 -13.59 14.22
C ASN A 177 9.52 -14.40 13.05
N GLN A 178 8.67 -15.22 12.44
CA GLN A 178 9.00 -15.83 11.17
C GLN A 178 9.23 -14.75 10.08
N SER A 179 10.29 -14.89 9.29
CA SER A 179 10.70 -13.89 8.27
C SER A 179 9.57 -13.35 7.35
N PRO A 180 8.64 -14.18 6.80
CA PRO A 180 7.54 -13.69 5.98
C PRO A 180 6.64 -12.67 6.69
N ARG A 181 6.52 -12.75 8.03
CA ARG A 181 5.70 -11.86 8.86
C ARG A 181 6.33 -10.48 8.96
N ASN A 182 7.64 -10.41 9.15
CA ASN A 182 8.39 -9.15 9.11
C ASN A 182 8.28 -8.48 7.72
N MET A 183 8.36 -9.27 6.65
CA MET A 183 8.14 -8.77 5.28
C MET A 183 6.72 -8.22 5.09
N TYR A 184 5.70 -8.93 5.57
CA TYR A 184 4.30 -8.46 5.52
C TYR A 184 4.10 -7.20 6.36
N GLN A 185 4.71 -7.11 7.54
CA GLN A 185 4.66 -5.90 8.35
C GLN A 185 5.21 -4.70 7.58
N CYS A 186 6.34 -4.84 6.90
CA CYS A 186 6.91 -3.75 6.11
C CYS A 186 5.94 -3.25 5.03
N GLN A 187 5.10 -4.13 4.49
CA GLN A 187 4.06 -3.73 3.54
C GLN A 187 2.83 -3.13 4.23
N MET A 188 2.36 -3.73 5.33
CA MET A 188 1.18 -3.28 6.06
C MET A 188 1.42 -1.90 6.70
N GLY A 189 2.59 -1.66 7.27
CA GLY A 189 2.98 -0.36 7.82
C GLY A 189 2.93 0.77 6.79
N LYS A 190 3.24 0.48 5.51
CA LYS A 190 3.09 1.43 4.38
C LYS A 190 1.64 1.64 3.92
N GLN A 191 0.72 0.74 4.30
CA GLN A 191 -0.70 0.80 3.98
C GLN A 191 -1.56 1.25 5.16
N ALA A 192 -0.96 1.44 6.34
CA ALA A 192 -1.62 1.94 7.52
C ALA A 192 -2.13 3.37 7.31
N MET A 193 -3.28 3.65 7.91
CA MET A 193 -3.81 4.99 8.08
C MET A 193 -3.14 5.57 9.33
N GLY A 194 -2.21 6.49 9.11
CA GLY A 194 -1.55 7.25 10.16
C GLY A 194 -1.76 8.75 9.98
N THR A 195 -0.74 9.53 10.27
CA THR A 195 -0.72 10.98 10.07
C THR A 195 0.06 11.32 8.79
N PRO A 196 -0.60 11.72 7.68
CA PRO A 196 0.08 11.90 6.40
C PRO A 196 0.93 13.17 6.33
N ALA A 197 0.52 14.23 7.02
CA ALA A 197 1.21 15.50 7.14
C ALA A 197 0.64 16.28 8.32
N THR A 198 1.41 17.22 8.89
CA THR A 198 0.91 18.21 9.86
C THR A 198 0.29 19.42 9.16
N SER A 199 0.79 19.76 7.97
CA SER A 199 0.35 20.90 7.14
C SER A 199 -0.83 20.59 6.20
N ILE A 200 -1.78 19.74 6.64
CA ILE A 200 -2.94 19.30 5.82
C ILE A 200 -3.73 20.50 5.27
N LYS A 201 -3.82 21.59 6.04
CA LYS A 201 -4.45 22.85 5.65
C LYS A 201 -3.88 23.47 4.38
N TYR A 202 -2.62 23.20 4.02
CA TYR A 202 -1.97 23.80 2.84
C TYR A 202 -1.92 22.85 1.65
N ARG A 203 -2.25 21.56 1.82
CA ARG A 203 -2.15 20.55 0.76
C ARG A 203 -3.43 20.39 -0.06
N THR A 204 -3.26 19.98 -1.32
CA THR A 204 -4.33 19.77 -2.31
C THR A 204 -4.33 18.33 -2.87
N ASP A 205 -3.81 17.36 -2.10
CA ASP A 205 -3.71 15.97 -2.56
C ASP A 205 -5.06 15.37 -2.93
N ASN A 206 -5.07 14.48 -3.93
CA ASN A 206 -6.28 13.80 -4.39
C ASN A 206 -6.99 13.01 -3.28
N LYS A 207 -6.23 12.28 -2.46
CA LYS A 207 -6.75 11.46 -1.37
C LYS A 207 -5.73 11.37 -0.24
N MET A 208 -6.11 11.77 0.97
CA MET A 208 -5.31 11.57 2.18
C MET A 208 -6.12 10.76 3.19
N TYR A 209 -5.44 9.86 3.90
CA TYR A 209 -6.00 9.08 4.98
C TYR A 209 -5.36 9.55 6.28
N ARG A 210 -6.17 9.98 7.25
CA ARG A 210 -5.71 10.49 8.53
C ARG A 210 -6.36 9.71 9.66
N LEU A 211 -5.53 9.14 10.54
CA LEU A 211 -5.96 8.67 11.85
C LEU A 211 -6.15 9.89 12.75
N GLN A 212 -7.29 9.97 13.45
CA GLN A 212 -7.61 11.14 14.27
C GLN A 212 -6.77 11.18 15.55
N THR A 213 -6.69 10.05 16.24
CA THR A 213 -6.00 9.88 17.52
C THR A 213 -4.96 8.79 17.38
N GLY A 214 -3.79 9.16 16.87
CA GLY A 214 -2.63 8.28 16.91
C GLY A 214 -1.89 8.42 18.24
N GLN A 215 -1.26 7.33 18.69
CA GLN A 215 -0.45 7.30 19.90
C GLN A 215 0.97 6.89 19.56
N THR A 216 1.89 7.25 20.43
CA THR A 216 3.23 6.69 20.45
C THR A 216 3.16 5.23 20.95
N PRO A 217 3.85 4.28 20.31
CA PRO A 217 3.93 2.91 20.81
C PRO A 217 4.69 2.85 22.14
N ILE A 218 4.14 2.17 23.16
CA ILE A 218 4.83 1.95 24.45
C ILE A 218 6.10 1.12 24.23
N VAL A 219 5.99 0.08 23.40
CA VAL A 219 7.08 -0.80 23.00
C VAL A 219 7.66 -0.30 21.70
N ARG A 220 8.87 0.24 21.71
CA ARG A 220 9.45 0.87 20.52
C ARG A 220 10.96 0.71 20.46
N PRO A 221 11.54 0.50 19.28
CA PRO A 221 12.99 0.46 19.11
C PRO A 221 13.58 1.87 19.25
N ALA A 222 14.82 1.99 19.68
CA ALA A 222 15.52 3.27 19.85
C ALA A 222 15.54 4.13 18.56
N LEU A 223 15.56 3.49 17.39
CA LEU A 223 15.52 4.18 16.10
C LEU A 223 14.20 4.91 15.83
N HIS A 224 13.10 4.54 16.50
CA HIS A 224 11.82 5.25 16.40
C HIS A 224 11.96 6.72 16.75
N ASP A 225 12.68 7.01 17.83
CA ASP A 225 12.89 8.36 18.34
C ASP A 225 13.94 9.10 17.50
N THR A 226 14.97 8.39 17.03
CA THR A 226 16.00 8.93 16.13
C THR A 226 15.41 9.47 14.82
N TYR A 227 14.43 8.75 14.24
CA TYR A 227 13.73 9.19 13.03
C TYR A 227 12.58 10.18 13.30
N GLY A 228 12.29 10.51 14.55
CA GLY A 228 11.22 11.43 14.91
C GLY A 228 9.82 10.93 14.52
N MET A 229 9.59 9.61 14.60
CA MET A 229 8.33 8.99 14.18
C MET A 229 7.12 9.41 15.04
N ASP A 230 7.35 9.94 16.24
CA ASP A 230 6.33 10.56 17.09
C ASP A 230 5.66 11.77 16.41
N GLY A 231 6.32 12.45 15.47
CA GLY A 231 5.72 13.51 14.66
C GLY A 231 4.64 13.00 13.69
N PHE A 232 4.63 11.71 13.39
CA PHE A 232 3.68 11.07 12.46
C PHE A 232 3.11 9.76 13.03
N PRO A 233 2.29 9.81 14.10
CA PRO A 233 1.70 8.62 14.71
C PRO A 233 0.92 7.78 13.68
N ASN A 234 1.12 6.46 13.74
CA ASN A 234 0.65 5.51 12.71
C ASN A 234 -0.24 4.37 13.24
N GLY A 235 -0.83 4.56 14.42
CA GLY A 235 -1.56 3.51 15.14
C GLY A 235 -1.91 3.94 16.56
N MET A 236 -2.34 2.97 17.36
CA MET A 236 -2.78 3.16 18.74
C MET A 236 -2.40 1.93 19.58
N ASN A 237 -2.12 2.14 20.87
CA ASN A 237 -1.96 1.04 21.81
C ASN A 237 -3.35 0.52 22.18
N ALA A 238 -3.55 -0.79 22.05
CA ALA A 238 -4.81 -1.46 22.36
C ALA A 238 -4.61 -2.49 23.45
N VAL A 239 -5.58 -2.65 24.34
CA VAL A 239 -5.62 -3.81 25.25
C VAL A 239 -6.10 -5.01 24.45
N VAL A 240 -5.26 -6.03 24.34
CA VAL A 240 -5.49 -7.21 23.51
C VAL A 240 -5.62 -8.45 24.39
N ALA A 241 -6.73 -9.16 24.22
CA ALA A 241 -6.93 -10.48 24.80
C ALA A 241 -6.73 -11.56 23.74
N VAL A 242 -5.90 -12.56 24.05
CA VAL A 242 -5.73 -13.75 23.22
C VAL A 242 -6.65 -14.84 23.74
N ILE A 243 -7.88 -14.90 23.20
CA ILE A 243 -8.94 -15.81 23.66
C ILE A 243 -9.86 -16.18 22.51
N SER A 244 -10.32 -17.44 22.48
CA SER A 244 -11.44 -17.86 21.65
C SER A 244 -12.73 -17.78 22.48
N TYR A 245 -13.50 -16.70 22.32
CA TYR A 245 -14.69 -16.43 23.13
C TYR A 245 -15.96 -16.25 22.29
N THR A 246 -15.90 -15.40 21.27
CA THR A 246 -17.10 -14.99 20.54
C THR A 246 -17.55 -15.98 19.46
N GLY A 247 -16.62 -16.80 18.94
CA GLY A 247 -16.85 -17.65 17.77
C GLY A 247 -16.82 -16.89 16.43
N TYR A 248 -16.85 -15.55 16.45
CA TYR A 248 -16.78 -14.68 15.27
C TYR A 248 -15.34 -14.28 14.91
N ASP A 249 -14.36 -14.76 15.64
CA ASP A 249 -12.92 -14.49 15.56
C ASP A 249 -12.11 -15.61 14.89
N MET A 250 -12.76 -16.54 14.18
CA MET A 250 -12.07 -17.60 13.41
C MET A 250 -11.50 -17.06 12.08
N GLU A 251 -10.49 -17.73 11.51
CA GLU A 251 -9.98 -17.47 10.15
C GLU A 251 -9.63 -15.99 9.90
N ASP A 252 -8.68 -15.46 10.68
CA ASP A 252 -8.15 -14.09 10.60
C ASP A 252 -9.18 -12.98 10.88
N ALA A 253 -10.29 -13.32 11.50
CA ALA A 253 -11.18 -12.35 12.10
C ALA A 253 -10.64 -11.85 13.45
N MET A 254 -10.96 -10.60 13.75
CA MET A 254 -10.79 -10.01 15.08
C MET A 254 -12.07 -9.32 15.52
N ILE A 255 -12.22 -9.17 16.82
CA ILE A 255 -13.35 -8.49 17.43
C ILE A 255 -12.88 -7.16 17.98
N LEU A 256 -13.67 -6.11 17.75
CA LEU A 256 -13.47 -4.81 18.35
C LEU A 256 -14.50 -4.57 19.45
N ASN A 257 -14.07 -4.00 20.56
CA ASN A 257 -14.98 -3.52 21.59
C ASN A 257 -15.81 -2.36 21.05
N LYS A 258 -17.14 -2.51 21.07
CA LYS A 258 -18.10 -1.52 20.59
C LYS A 258 -17.99 -0.21 21.36
N SER A 259 -17.81 -0.25 22.68
CA SER A 259 -17.72 0.97 23.48
C SER A 259 -16.38 1.68 23.28
N SER A 260 -15.28 0.96 23.10
CA SER A 260 -14.00 1.56 22.70
C SER A 260 -14.12 2.25 21.33
N HIS A 261 -14.79 1.60 20.36
CA HIS A 261 -15.10 2.20 19.07
C HIS A 261 -15.93 3.49 19.22
N GLU A 262 -17.00 3.49 20.04
CA GLU A 262 -17.86 4.66 20.26
C GLU A 262 -17.13 5.82 20.95
N ARG A 263 -16.10 5.51 21.76
CA ARG A 263 -15.19 6.49 22.36
C ARG A 263 -14.11 7.01 21.40
N GLY A 264 -14.06 6.50 20.16
CA GLY A 264 -13.17 7.00 19.11
C GLY A 264 -12.00 6.08 18.75
N PHE A 265 -11.95 4.84 19.26
CA PHE A 265 -10.88 3.88 18.93
C PHE A 265 -10.77 3.68 17.42
N GLY A 266 -9.58 3.96 16.87
CA GLY A 266 -9.29 3.81 15.44
C GLY A 266 -10.06 4.76 14.51
N TYR A 267 -10.68 5.84 15.02
CA TYR A 267 -11.43 6.79 14.20
C TYR A 267 -10.53 7.51 13.19
N GLY A 268 -10.98 7.57 11.93
CA GLY A 268 -10.22 8.14 10.84
C GLY A 268 -11.04 9.13 10.00
N THR A 269 -10.34 9.93 9.22
CA THR A 269 -10.91 10.83 8.22
C THR A 269 -10.19 10.66 6.89
N ILE A 270 -10.93 10.81 5.79
CA ILE A 270 -10.38 10.83 4.45
C ILE A 270 -10.60 12.22 3.89
N TYR A 271 -9.53 12.86 3.42
CA TYR A 271 -9.64 14.08 2.63
C TYR A 271 -9.62 13.70 1.16
N LYS A 272 -10.59 14.18 0.38
CA LYS A 272 -10.63 14.07 -1.08
C LYS A 272 -10.64 15.46 -1.68
N SER A 273 -9.82 15.67 -2.68
CA SER A 273 -9.79 16.94 -3.44
C SER A 273 -10.55 16.77 -4.75
N GLU A 274 -11.41 17.73 -5.07
CA GLU A 274 -12.05 17.87 -6.38
C GLU A 274 -11.67 19.23 -6.97
N ILE A 275 -11.10 19.22 -8.17
CA ILE A 275 -10.81 20.44 -8.93
C ILE A 275 -11.92 20.61 -9.95
N ILE A 276 -12.52 21.79 -9.97
CA ILE A 276 -13.55 22.17 -10.94
C ILE A 276 -12.99 23.31 -11.77
N ASP A 277 -12.86 23.06 -13.07
CA ASP A 277 -12.37 24.02 -14.05
C ASP A 277 -13.48 24.25 -15.07
N LEU A 278 -13.95 25.50 -15.17
CA LEU A 278 -14.91 25.92 -16.20
C LEU A 278 -14.21 26.17 -17.54
N GLY A 279 -12.88 26.33 -17.53
CA GLY A 279 -12.06 26.44 -18.73
C GLY A 279 -12.09 25.19 -19.61
N ASP A 280 -12.46 24.03 -19.06
CA ASP A 280 -12.61 22.78 -19.82
C ASP A 280 -13.78 22.83 -20.83
N PHE A 281 -14.73 23.75 -20.65
CA PHE A 281 -15.88 23.91 -21.57
C PHE A 281 -15.57 24.77 -22.79
N ARG A 282 -14.40 25.43 -22.84
CA ARG A 282 -14.02 26.34 -23.93
C ARG A 282 -12.81 25.85 -24.70
N ILE A 283 -12.72 26.24 -25.96
CA ILE A 283 -11.47 26.12 -26.73
C ILE A 283 -10.58 27.32 -26.38
N ARG A 284 -9.26 27.09 -26.30
CA ARG A 284 -8.31 28.17 -26.01
C ARG A 284 -8.44 29.30 -27.05
N GLY A 285 -8.74 30.51 -26.57
CA GLY A 285 -8.91 31.72 -27.40
C GLY A 285 -10.35 32.20 -27.52
N GLU A 286 -11.34 31.40 -27.11
CA GLU A 286 -12.74 31.84 -27.04
C GLU A 286 -13.02 32.70 -25.80
N PRO A 287 -14.00 33.62 -25.87
CA PRO A 287 -14.43 34.40 -24.71
C PRO A 287 -14.95 33.49 -23.60
N VAL A 288 -14.90 33.97 -22.36
CA VAL A 288 -15.48 33.25 -21.23
C VAL A 288 -17.00 33.36 -21.30
N LEU A 289 -17.68 32.22 -21.33
CA LEU A 289 -19.15 32.12 -21.37
C LEU A 289 -19.74 31.57 -20.06
N HIS A 290 -18.90 30.97 -19.21
CA HIS A 290 -19.32 30.30 -17.99
C HIS A 290 -18.72 31.01 -16.78
N HIS A 291 -19.58 31.49 -15.90
CA HIS A 291 -19.18 32.29 -14.74
C HIS A 291 -19.63 31.62 -13.46
N PHE A 292 -18.77 31.53 -12.45
CA PHE A 292 -19.25 31.08 -11.13
C PHE A 292 -20.25 32.10 -10.58
N GLY A 293 -21.40 31.61 -10.14
CA GLY A 293 -22.46 32.46 -9.65
C GLY A 293 -23.78 31.73 -9.54
N LEU A 294 -24.68 32.32 -8.76
CA LEU A 294 -26.05 31.85 -8.61
C LEU A 294 -27.02 32.88 -9.21
N GLY A 295 -27.67 32.54 -10.33
CA GLY A 295 -28.69 33.38 -10.94
C GLY A 295 -29.99 33.47 -10.12
N LEU A 296 -30.86 34.41 -10.50
CA LEU A 296 -32.18 34.59 -9.86
C LEU A 296 -33.12 33.40 -10.09
N ASP A 297 -32.85 32.61 -11.13
CA ASP A 297 -33.55 31.39 -11.53
C ASP A 297 -33.26 30.18 -10.62
N ALA A 298 -32.23 30.27 -9.76
CA ALA A 298 -31.82 29.16 -8.90
C ALA A 298 -32.89 28.80 -7.85
N PRO A 299 -33.28 27.51 -7.76
CA PRO A 299 -34.17 27.01 -6.71
C PRO A 299 -33.68 27.35 -5.31
N LYS A 300 -34.62 27.64 -4.39
CA LYS A 300 -34.30 27.94 -2.97
C LYS A 300 -33.49 26.84 -2.31
N ALA A 301 -33.69 25.57 -2.69
CA ALA A 301 -32.95 24.42 -2.16
C ALA A 301 -31.43 24.49 -2.42
N TRP A 302 -30.99 25.10 -3.54
CA TRP A 302 -29.55 25.22 -3.82
C TRP A 302 -28.87 26.22 -2.88
N ARG A 303 -29.61 27.23 -2.41
CA ARG A 303 -29.12 28.26 -1.48
C ARG A 303 -28.87 27.73 -0.06
N GLU A 304 -29.32 26.52 0.25
CA GLU A 304 -28.97 25.85 1.52
C GLU A 304 -27.54 25.32 1.51
N LYS A 305 -26.98 25.04 0.33
CA LYS A 305 -25.67 24.40 0.14
C LYS A 305 -24.64 25.35 -0.47
N LEU A 306 -25.09 26.22 -1.38
CA LEU A 306 -24.26 27.18 -2.10
C LEU A 306 -24.50 28.61 -1.60
N ASP A 307 -23.45 29.41 -1.58
CA ASP A 307 -23.50 30.84 -1.35
C ASP A 307 -23.81 31.61 -2.67
N LYS A 308 -23.92 32.94 -2.59
CA LYS A 308 -24.29 33.82 -3.71
C LYS A 308 -23.29 33.78 -4.87
N ASP A 309 -22.04 33.46 -4.58
CA ASP A 309 -20.95 33.29 -5.54
C ASP A 309 -21.02 31.93 -6.29
N GLY A 310 -22.01 31.09 -5.98
CA GLY A 310 -22.16 29.76 -6.57
C GLY A 310 -21.22 28.71 -5.98
N LEU A 311 -20.49 29.02 -4.91
CA LEU A 311 -19.56 28.10 -4.23
C LEU A 311 -20.22 27.46 -3.00
N PRO A 312 -19.78 26.28 -2.57
CA PRO A 312 -20.38 25.61 -1.43
C PRO A 312 -19.90 26.22 -0.11
N CYS A 313 -20.81 26.37 0.85
CA CYS A 313 -20.47 26.86 2.19
C CYS A 313 -19.56 25.86 2.92
N ILE A 314 -18.52 26.37 3.57
CA ILE A 314 -17.59 25.55 4.37
C ILE A 314 -18.36 24.92 5.56
N GLY A 315 -18.16 23.63 5.78
CA GLY A 315 -18.82 22.85 6.83
C GLY A 315 -20.13 22.18 6.41
N VAL A 316 -20.64 22.45 5.21
CA VAL A 316 -21.86 21.81 4.71
C VAL A 316 -21.60 20.34 4.34
N THR A 317 -22.52 19.47 4.73
CA THR A 317 -22.55 18.06 4.29
C THR A 317 -23.22 17.94 2.93
N LEU A 318 -22.53 17.28 2.00
CA LEU A 318 -22.96 16.97 0.64
C LEU A 318 -23.29 15.48 0.51
N LYS A 319 -24.44 15.17 -0.06
CA LYS A 319 -24.90 13.83 -0.45
C LYS A 319 -24.87 13.66 -1.96
N GLU A 320 -24.97 12.41 -2.43
CA GLU A 320 -25.02 12.14 -3.86
C GLU A 320 -26.16 12.92 -4.54
N GLY A 321 -25.81 13.71 -5.56
CA GLY A 321 -26.76 14.56 -6.28
C GLY A 321 -26.88 16.00 -5.78
N ASP A 322 -26.35 16.33 -4.59
CA ASP A 322 -26.33 17.70 -4.07
C ASP A 322 -25.45 18.62 -4.94
N PRO A 323 -25.77 19.92 -5.02
CA PRO A 323 -24.96 20.87 -5.79
C PRO A 323 -23.62 21.12 -5.09
N ILE A 324 -22.51 20.90 -5.81
CA ILE A 324 -21.15 21.21 -5.33
C ILE A 324 -20.68 22.58 -5.80
N CYS A 325 -21.09 23.02 -6.98
CA CYS A 325 -20.90 24.39 -7.46
C CYS A 325 -22.00 24.76 -8.47
N ALA A 326 -22.30 26.05 -8.58
CA ALA A 326 -23.17 26.63 -9.60
C ALA A 326 -22.37 27.57 -10.50
N TYR A 327 -22.75 27.58 -11.77
CA TYR A 327 -22.22 28.53 -12.75
C TYR A 327 -23.34 28.98 -13.68
N ILE A 328 -23.26 30.23 -14.12
CA ILE A 328 -24.17 30.85 -15.07
C ILE A 328 -23.56 30.70 -16.46
N ASP A 329 -24.37 30.25 -17.41
CA ASP A 329 -24.02 30.17 -18.82
C ASP A 329 -24.65 31.36 -19.56
N ASP A 330 -23.82 32.24 -20.11
CA ASP A 330 -24.25 33.45 -20.82
C ASP A 330 -25.05 33.13 -22.09
N THR A 331 -24.81 31.98 -22.72
CA THR A 331 -25.51 31.61 -23.96
C THR A 331 -26.97 31.25 -23.72
N THR A 332 -27.25 30.58 -22.60
CA THR A 332 -28.61 30.15 -22.23
C THR A 332 -29.27 31.08 -21.22
N GLY A 333 -28.50 31.92 -20.54
CA GLY A 333 -28.95 32.77 -19.44
C GLY A 333 -29.43 31.98 -18.22
N LYS A 334 -29.07 30.70 -18.11
CA LYS A 334 -29.53 29.78 -17.06
C LYS A 334 -28.41 29.39 -16.12
N THR A 335 -28.75 29.22 -14.85
CA THR A 335 -27.84 28.68 -13.83
C THR A 335 -27.76 27.17 -13.95
N SER A 336 -26.57 26.65 -14.25
CA SER A 336 -26.26 25.22 -14.26
C SER A 336 -25.51 24.83 -12.99
N ILE A 337 -25.69 23.58 -12.54
CA ILE A 337 -25.00 23.05 -11.36
C ILE A 337 -24.13 21.86 -11.70
N LYS A 338 -22.96 21.80 -11.07
CA LYS A 338 -22.20 20.56 -10.95
C LYS A 338 -22.70 19.85 -9.69
N LYS A 339 -23.06 18.57 -9.82
CA LYS A 339 -23.54 17.74 -8.72
C LYS A 339 -22.40 16.93 -8.12
N TYR A 340 -22.45 16.72 -6.81
CA TYR A 340 -21.56 15.80 -6.11
C TYR A 340 -21.87 14.36 -6.53
N LYS A 341 -20.84 13.65 -7.04
CA LYS A 341 -20.93 12.26 -7.56
C LYS A 341 -20.39 11.22 -6.59
N GLY A 342 -20.09 11.60 -5.35
CA GLY A 342 -19.63 10.65 -4.34
C GLY A 342 -20.81 9.90 -3.73
N MET A 343 -20.67 8.58 -3.62
CA MET A 343 -21.64 7.72 -2.92
C MET A 343 -21.62 7.91 -1.39
N GLU A 344 -20.63 8.64 -0.88
CA GLU A 344 -20.39 8.80 0.57
C GLU A 344 -20.62 10.25 0.93
N GLU A 345 -21.21 10.50 2.09
CA GLU A 345 -21.40 11.86 2.57
C GLU A 345 -20.04 12.53 2.79
N GLY A 346 -19.86 13.71 2.19
CA GLY A 346 -18.65 14.51 2.28
C GLY A 346 -18.94 15.86 2.89
N ILE A 347 -18.14 16.28 3.86
CA ILE A 347 -18.23 17.61 4.47
C ILE A 347 -17.26 18.53 3.74
N VAL A 348 -17.71 19.71 3.30
CA VAL A 348 -16.83 20.71 2.69
C VAL A 348 -15.86 21.24 3.75
N ASP A 349 -14.56 21.01 3.57
CA ASP A 349 -13.51 21.37 4.51
C ASP A 349 -12.86 22.70 4.12
N GLU A 350 -12.51 22.85 2.84
CA GLU A 350 -11.91 24.08 2.29
C GLU A 350 -12.37 24.29 0.85
N VAL A 351 -12.56 25.55 0.47
CA VAL A 351 -12.73 25.99 -0.91
C VAL A 351 -11.62 26.97 -1.24
N ARG A 352 -10.83 26.68 -2.28
CA ARG A 352 -9.73 27.52 -2.75
C ARG A 352 -10.06 28.06 -4.13
N LEU A 353 -9.97 29.37 -4.26
CA LEU A 353 -10.10 30.07 -5.52
C LEU A 353 -8.75 30.05 -6.22
N LEU A 354 -8.68 29.50 -7.43
CA LEU A 354 -7.46 29.41 -8.21
C LEU A 354 -7.53 30.48 -9.31
N GLY A 355 -6.94 31.65 -9.01
CA GLY A 355 -6.78 32.74 -9.97
C GLY A 355 -5.75 32.41 -11.04
N SER A 356 -5.74 33.21 -12.11
CA SER A 356 -4.67 33.19 -13.12
C SER A 356 -3.40 33.85 -12.57
N ASP A 357 -2.24 33.33 -12.96
CA ASP A 357 -0.94 33.88 -12.59
C ASP A 357 -0.77 35.33 -13.08
N ALA A 358 -1.41 35.70 -14.19
CA ALA A 358 -1.36 37.05 -14.76
C ALA A 358 -2.33 38.04 -14.10
N GLY A 359 -3.32 37.57 -13.31
CA GLY A 359 -4.33 38.42 -12.67
C GLY A 359 -5.37 39.04 -13.61
N ASP A 360 -5.23 38.86 -14.93
CA ASP A 360 -6.07 39.50 -15.96
C ASP A 360 -7.40 38.78 -16.26
N SER A 361 -7.65 37.63 -15.63
CA SER A 361 -8.83 36.81 -15.91
C SER A 361 -9.68 36.58 -14.66
N GLU A 362 -10.99 36.51 -14.86
CA GLU A 362 -11.92 36.13 -13.81
C GLU A 362 -11.73 34.69 -13.31
N LEU A 363 -12.43 34.36 -12.22
CA LEU A 363 -12.35 33.05 -11.58
C LEU A 363 -12.94 31.97 -12.49
N GLN A 364 -12.09 31.06 -12.97
CA GLN A 364 -12.50 29.92 -13.80
C GLN A 364 -12.20 28.57 -13.16
N LYS A 365 -11.41 28.55 -12.09
CA LYS A 365 -10.94 27.33 -11.47
C LYS A 365 -11.07 27.40 -9.95
N ILE A 366 -11.66 26.35 -9.37
CA ILE A 366 -11.79 26.19 -7.93
C ILE A 366 -11.30 24.81 -7.50
N HIS A 367 -10.76 24.74 -6.29
CA HIS A 367 -10.39 23.49 -5.63
C HIS A 367 -11.23 23.34 -4.37
N ILE A 368 -11.96 22.24 -4.28
CA ILE A 368 -12.82 21.92 -3.15
C ILE A 368 -12.23 20.70 -2.43
N LYS A 369 -11.90 20.87 -1.16
CA LYS A 369 -11.46 19.80 -0.28
C LYS A 369 -12.66 19.29 0.50
N LEU A 370 -12.93 18.00 0.37
CA LEU A 370 -14.00 17.29 1.07
C LEU A 370 -13.39 16.40 2.15
N ARG A 371 -13.94 16.46 3.36
CA ARG A 371 -13.61 15.60 4.49
C ARG A 371 -14.71 14.56 4.68
N ILE A 372 -14.32 13.29 4.60
CA ILE A 372 -15.20 12.14 4.76
C ILE A 372 -14.85 11.46 6.07
N THR A 373 -15.81 11.37 6.98
CA THR A 373 -15.67 10.74 8.28
C THR A 373 -15.66 9.21 8.13
N ARG A 374 -14.71 8.53 8.78
CA ARG A 374 -14.55 7.07 8.72
C ARG A 374 -14.40 6.50 10.13
N SER A 375 -15.52 6.19 10.76
CA SER A 375 -15.50 5.24 11.88
C SER A 375 -15.11 3.84 11.40
N PRO A 376 -14.49 3.00 12.25
CA PRO A 376 -14.29 1.59 11.93
C PRO A 376 -15.61 0.86 11.72
N ILE A 377 -15.73 0.18 10.57
CA ILE A 377 -16.90 -0.65 10.25
C ILE A 377 -16.51 -2.12 10.19
N ILE A 378 -17.52 -2.99 10.29
CA ILE A 378 -17.33 -4.42 10.07
C ILE A 378 -16.74 -4.63 8.67
N GLY A 379 -15.70 -5.46 8.61
CA GLY A 379 -14.93 -5.73 7.41
C GLY A 379 -13.66 -4.88 7.26
N ASP A 380 -13.52 -3.76 8.00
CA ASP A 380 -12.28 -2.99 8.01
C ASP A 380 -11.12 -3.82 8.56
N LYS A 381 -9.93 -3.50 8.09
CA LYS A 381 -8.73 -4.30 8.36
C LYS A 381 -7.82 -3.60 9.35
N PHE A 382 -7.41 -4.35 10.35
CA PHE A 382 -6.46 -3.93 11.37
C PHE A 382 -5.27 -4.89 11.35
N SER A 383 -4.13 -4.45 11.86
CA SER A 383 -2.93 -5.28 11.98
C SER A 383 -2.14 -4.87 13.21
N SER A 384 -1.59 -5.83 13.94
CA SER A 384 -0.47 -5.53 14.84
C SER A 384 0.79 -5.25 14.01
N ARG A 385 1.88 -4.87 14.68
CA ARG A 385 3.19 -4.69 14.03
C ARG A 385 3.91 -5.99 13.68
N HIS A 386 3.26 -7.15 13.81
CA HIS A 386 3.87 -8.46 13.54
C HIS A 386 3.34 -9.12 12.26
N GLY A 387 2.75 -8.33 11.35
CA GLY A 387 2.08 -8.88 10.16
C GLY A 387 0.82 -9.69 10.48
N GLN A 388 0.26 -9.52 11.69
CA GLN A 388 -0.95 -10.19 12.16
C GLN A 388 -2.17 -9.37 11.73
N LYS A 389 -2.51 -9.50 10.45
CA LYS A 389 -3.64 -8.79 9.85
C LYS A 389 -4.95 -9.49 10.18
N GLY A 390 -5.90 -8.73 10.73
CA GLY A 390 -7.25 -9.19 11.02
C GLY A 390 -8.32 -8.34 10.36
N VAL A 391 -9.43 -8.97 9.97
CA VAL A 391 -10.66 -8.28 9.57
C VAL A 391 -11.55 -8.10 10.79
N CYS A 392 -12.04 -6.88 11.05
CA CYS A 392 -13.04 -6.65 12.08
C CYS A 392 -14.33 -7.40 11.72
N SER A 393 -14.59 -8.52 12.39
CA SER A 393 -15.77 -9.36 12.12
C SER A 393 -17.00 -8.80 12.81
N GLN A 394 -16.87 -8.39 14.09
CA GLN A 394 -17.97 -7.82 14.85
C GLN A 394 -17.48 -6.73 15.80
N LYS A 395 -18.36 -5.76 16.04
CA LYS A 395 -18.23 -4.79 17.13
C LYS A 395 -19.00 -5.35 18.33
N TRP A 396 -18.29 -5.94 19.28
CA TRP A 396 -18.89 -6.64 20.41
C TRP A 396 -19.24 -5.69 21.55
N PRO A 397 -20.47 -5.73 22.09
CA PRO A 397 -20.87 -4.88 23.21
C PRO A 397 -19.96 -5.09 24.43
N SER A 398 -19.54 -4.01 25.10
CA SER A 398 -18.73 -4.12 26.33
C SER A 398 -19.41 -4.93 27.44
N ILE A 399 -20.73 -4.94 27.50
CA ILE A 399 -21.50 -5.71 28.48
C ILE A 399 -21.28 -7.22 28.35
N ASP A 400 -21.08 -7.70 27.12
CA ASP A 400 -20.91 -9.11 26.81
C ASP A 400 -19.43 -9.48 26.64
N MET A 401 -18.52 -8.49 26.68
CA MET A 401 -17.07 -8.72 26.60
C MET A 401 -16.56 -9.39 27.89
N PRO A 402 -15.53 -10.24 27.80
CA PRO A 402 -14.86 -10.70 29.00
C PRO A 402 -14.18 -9.53 29.71
N PHE A 403 -14.17 -9.56 31.04
CA PHE A 403 -13.53 -8.54 31.87
C PHE A 403 -12.51 -9.19 32.80
N SER A 404 -11.39 -8.50 33.07
CA SER A 404 -10.37 -9.00 34.00
C SER A 404 -10.72 -8.69 35.46
N GLU A 405 -9.96 -9.25 36.40
CA GLU A 405 -10.04 -8.91 37.84
C GLU A 405 -9.92 -7.40 38.11
N SER A 406 -9.17 -6.69 37.27
CA SER A 406 -9.04 -5.22 37.34
C SER A 406 -10.27 -4.47 36.77
N GLY A 407 -11.28 -5.19 36.28
CA GLY A 407 -12.48 -4.63 35.64
C GLY A 407 -12.26 -4.14 34.20
N ILE A 408 -11.14 -4.48 33.57
CA ILE A 408 -10.79 -4.03 32.22
C ILE A 408 -11.42 -4.95 31.18
N GLN A 409 -12.14 -4.39 30.21
CA GLN A 409 -12.54 -5.09 28.99
C GLN A 409 -11.48 -4.86 27.89
N PRO A 410 -11.09 -5.89 27.12
CA PRO A 410 -10.14 -5.71 26.04
C PRO A 410 -10.73 -4.84 24.92
N ASP A 411 -9.89 -4.06 24.25
CA ASP A 411 -10.28 -3.29 23.06
C ASP A 411 -10.38 -4.20 21.83
N VAL A 412 -9.50 -5.19 21.76
CA VAL A 412 -9.35 -6.13 20.66
C VAL A 412 -9.28 -7.55 21.20
N ILE A 413 -10.06 -8.47 20.63
CA ILE A 413 -9.85 -9.90 20.83
C ILE A 413 -9.22 -10.48 19.57
N ILE A 414 -8.17 -11.27 19.78
CA ILE A 414 -7.53 -12.08 18.76
C ILE A 414 -7.60 -13.55 19.14
N ASN A 415 -7.87 -14.38 18.14
CA ASN A 415 -8.00 -15.81 18.35
C ASN A 415 -6.62 -16.48 18.51
N PRO A 416 -6.40 -17.31 19.55
CA PRO A 416 -5.16 -18.07 19.75
C PRO A 416 -4.80 -18.98 18.56
N HIS A 417 -5.78 -19.46 17.79
CA HIS A 417 -5.53 -20.31 16.61
C HIS A 417 -4.79 -19.58 15.48
N ALA A 418 -4.71 -18.24 15.54
CA ALA A 418 -4.00 -17.43 14.55
C ALA A 418 -2.47 -17.42 14.75
N PHE A 419 -1.94 -18.00 15.83
CA PHE A 419 -0.51 -17.99 16.19
C PHE A 419 0.27 -19.24 15.75
N PRO A 420 -0.21 -20.48 15.91
CA PRO A 420 0.59 -21.68 15.61
C PRO A 420 1.12 -21.74 14.17
N SER A 421 0.29 -21.38 13.18
CA SER A 421 0.68 -21.38 11.76
C SER A 421 1.53 -20.15 11.37
N ARG A 422 1.53 -19.10 12.18
CA ARG A 422 2.19 -17.82 11.88
C ARG A 422 3.51 -17.62 12.60
N MET A 423 3.68 -18.23 13.76
CA MET A 423 4.87 -18.15 14.58
C MET A 423 5.31 -16.69 14.81
N THR A 424 4.35 -15.83 15.18
CA THR A 424 4.54 -14.40 15.48
C THR A 424 4.77 -14.18 16.97
N ILE A 425 5.83 -14.80 17.51
CA ILE A 425 6.11 -14.79 18.96
C ILE A 425 6.45 -13.39 19.47
N GLY A 426 7.00 -12.52 18.62
CA GLY A 426 7.26 -11.13 18.98
C GLY A 426 6.01 -10.38 19.45
N MET A 427 4.81 -10.77 19.01
CA MET A 427 3.56 -10.16 19.47
C MET A 427 3.22 -10.53 20.93
N PHE A 428 3.57 -11.75 21.36
CA PHE A 428 3.47 -12.12 22.77
C PHE A 428 4.47 -11.32 23.61
N VAL A 429 5.72 -11.21 23.16
CA VAL A 429 6.72 -10.40 23.87
C VAL A 429 6.30 -8.93 23.95
N GLU A 430 5.77 -8.36 22.85
CA GLU A 430 5.20 -7.00 22.81
C GLU A 430 4.06 -6.85 23.82
N SER A 431 3.18 -7.84 23.96
CA SER A 431 2.06 -7.80 24.90
C SER A 431 2.51 -7.69 26.37
N LEU A 432 3.54 -8.46 26.77
CA LEU A 432 4.14 -8.38 28.12
C LEU A 432 4.84 -7.04 28.34
N ALA A 433 5.69 -6.65 27.39
CA ALA A 433 6.45 -5.42 27.45
C ALA A 433 5.53 -4.19 27.51
N GLY A 434 4.48 -4.15 26.68
CA GLY A 434 3.53 -3.05 26.63
C GLY A 434 2.72 -2.93 27.92
N LYS A 435 2.30 -4.05 28.50
CA LYS A 435 1.61 -4.07 29.80
C LYS A 435 2.52 -3.61 30.93
N SER A 436 3.75 -4.14 31.00
CA SER A 436 4.75 -3.70 31.97
C SER A 436 5.05 -2.19 31.85
N GLY A 437 5.28 -1.71 30.62
CA GLY A 437 5.55 -0.30 30.34
C GLY A 437 4.39 0.61 30.72
N ALA A 438 3.15 0.17 30.50
CA ALA A 438 1.96 0.90 30.92
C ALA A 438 1.84 1.03 32.45
N LEU A 439 2.20 -0.02 33.20
CA LEU A 439 2.13 -0.04 34.67
C LEU A 439 3.22 0.81 35.33
N HIS A 440 4.46 0.70 34.83
CA HIS A 440 5.61 1.43 35.37
C HIS A 440 5.78 2.83 34.79
N GLY A 441 4.98 3.20 33.77
CA GLY A 441 5.06 4.50 33.11
C GLY A 441 6.33 4.68 32.26
N MET A 442 6.88 3.59 31.72
CA MET A 442 8.11 3.60 30.94
C MET A 442 7.92 3.03 29.53
N ALA A 443 8.62 3.61 28.55
CA ALA A 443 8.73 3.02 27.23
C ALA A 443 9.71 1.85 27.27
N GLN A 444 9.38 0.75 26.59
CA GLN A 444 10.23 -0.43 26.53
C GLN A 444 10.98 -0.47 25.21
N ASP A 445 12.30 -0.69 25.28
CA ASP A 445 13.10 -0.89 24.07
C ASP A 445 12.79 -2.26 23.46
N ALA A 446 12.54 -2.25 22.16
CA ALA A 446 12.24 -3.44 21.37
C ALA A 446 13.15 -3.58 20.15
N THR A 447 14.34 -2.97 20.24
CA THR A 447 15.40 -3.12 19.24
C THR A 447 15.75 -4.61 19.10
N PRO A 448 15.73 -5.18 17.88
CA PRO A 448 16.06 -6.59 17.66
C PRO A 448 17.49 -6.93 18.11
N PHE A 449 17.73 -8.20 18.46
CA PHE A 449 19.05 -8.73 18.86
C PHE A 449 19.60 -8.18 20.19
N THR A 450 18.75 -7.57 21.03
CA THR A 450 19.11 -7.11 22.38
C THR A 450 19.03 -8.22 23.43
N PHE A 451 18.10 -9.16 23.24
CA PHE A 451 17.92 -10.33 24.09
C PHE A 451 18.66 -11.54 23.49
N ASN A 452 19.04 -12.49 24.34
CA ASN A 452 19.71 -13.72 23.95
C ASN A 452 19.06 -14.93 24.65
N GLU A 453 19.58 -16.13 24.41
CA GLU A 453 19.01 -17.35 24.99
C GLU A 453 19.17 -17.43 26.52
N THR A 454 20.20 -16.78 27.08
CA THR A 454 20.44 -16.75 28.55
C THR A 454 19.64 -15.68 29.26
N PHE A 455 19.33 -14.59 28.57
CA PHE A 455 18.59 -13.43 29.06
C PHE A 455 17.40 -13.22 28.14
N THR A 456 16.35 -13.99 28.40
CA THR A 456 15.17 -14.01 27.55
C THR A 456 14.28 -12.79 27.82
N ALA A 457 13.63 -12.30 26.77
CA ALA A 457 12.70 -11.18 26.89
C ALA A 457 11.49 -11.51 27.78
N ALA A 458 11.03 -12.77 27.75
CA ALA A 458 9.90 -13.22 28.56
C ALA A 458 10.20 -13.10 30.06
N ASP A 459 11.39 -13.50 30.49
CA ASP A 459 11.77 -13.44 31.89
C ASP A 459 11.98 -11.99 32.35
N TYR A 460 12.66 -11.18 31.52
CA TYR A 460 12.88 -9.77 31.81
C TYR A 460 11.57 -8.99 32.03
N PHE A 461 10.59 -9.13 31.12
CA PHE A 461 9.30 -8.46 31.27
C PHE A 461 8.41 -9.15 32.30
N GLY A 462 8.55 -10.47 32.51
CA GLY A 462 7.81 -11.21 33.53
C GLY A 462 8.16 -10.78 34.95
N ASP A 463 9.44 -10.54 35.24
CA ASP A 463 9.88 -10.01 36.54
C ASP A 463 9.33 -8.61 36.80
N GLN A 464 9.25 -7.76 35.77
CA GLN A 464 8.63 -6.43 35.88
C GLN A 464 7.13 -6.50 36.15
N LEU A 465 6.41 -7.44 35.52
CA LEU A 465 4.99 -7.68 35.79
C LEU A 465 4.76 -8.19 37.20
N LYS A 466 5.61 -9.12 37.67
CA LYS A 466 5.57 -9.62 39.04
C LYS A 466 5.82 -8.51 40.06
N ALA A 467 6.76 -7.60 39.78
CA ALA A 467 7.00 -6.42 40.61
C ALA A 467 5.80 -5.46 40.65
N ALA A 468 5.00 -5.40 39.58
CA ALA A 468 3.76 -4.63 39.50
C ALA A 468 2.54 -5.36 40.10
N GLY A 469 2.70 -6.59 40.61
CA GLY A 469 1.62 -7.38 41.21
C GLY A 469 0.77 -8.19 40.22
N TYR A 470 1.20 -8.32 38.97
CA TYR A 470 0.56 -9.16 37.96
C TYR A 470 1.24 -10.53 37.84
N ASN A 471 0.59 -11.48 37.15
CA ASN A 471 1.19 -12.77 36.84
C ASN A 471 2.45 -12.59 36.00
N TYR A 472 3.52 -13.29 36.37
CA TYR A 472 4.79 -13.35 35.67
C TYR A 472 4.64 -13.68 34.18
N HIS A 473 3.72 -14.59 33.82
CA HIS A 473 3.50 -15.01 32.44
C HIS A 473 2.55 -14.07 31.65
N GLY A 474 2.05 -13.00 32.26
CA GLY A 474 1.12 -12.05 31.63
C GLY A 474 -0.35 -12.49 31.59
N ASN A 475 -0.67 -13.70 32.07
CA ASN A 475 -2.06 -14.15 32.16
C ASN A 475 -2.80 -13.39 33.27
N GLU A 476 -4.08 -13.14 33.08
CA GLU A 476 -4.97 -12.57 34.10
C GLU A 476 -6.21 -13.44 34.28
N PRO A 477 -6.69 -13.62 35.52
CA PRO A 477 -8.04 -14.12 35.76
C PRO A 477 -9.04 -13.21 35.05
N MET A 478 -9.91 -13.82 34.26
CA MET A 478 -10.96 -13.14 33.50
C MET A 478 -12.29 -13.86 33.67
N TYR A 479 -13.35 -13.09 33.54
CA TYR A 479 -14.73 -13.54 33.71
C TYR A 479 -15.49 -13.39 32.40
N SER A 480 -16.46 -14.28 32.17
CA SER A 480 -17.37 -14.16 31.03
C SER A 480 -18.34 -13.01 31.24
N GLY A 481 -18.43 -12.09 30.27
CA GLY A 481 -19.46 -11.06 30.26
C GLY A 481 -20.89 -11.60 30.04
N ILE A 482 -21.04 -12.84 29.56
CA ILE A 482 -22.34 -13.46 29.31
C ILE A 482 -22.85 -14.20 30.56
N THR A 483 -22.03 -15.06 31.15
CA THR A 483 -22.46 -15.88 32.30
C THR A 483 -22.11 -15.25 33.65
N GLY A 484 -21.12 -14.35 33.69
CA GLY A 484 -20.57 -13.80 34.93
C GLY A 484 -19.62 -14.75 35.68
N GLU A 485 -19.40 -15.96 35.17
CA GLU A 485 -18.50 -16.95 35.77
C GLU A 485 -17.05 -16.69 35.36
N GLU A 486 -16.12 -17.07 36.23
CA GLU A 486 -14.68 -17.07 35.94
C GLU A 486 -14.35 -18.12 34.87
N PHE A 487 -13.42 -17.79 33.97
CA PHE A 487 -12.93 -18.78 33.01
C PHE A 487 -12.11 -19.88 33.70
N LYS A 488 -12.07 -21.06 33.09
CA LYS A 488 -11.33 -22.22 33.62
C LYS A 488 -9.82 -22.03 33.68
N VAL A 489 -9.29 -21.08 32.92
CA VAL A 489 -7.87 -20.75 32.83
C VAL A 489 -7.70 -19.24 32.72
N ASP A 490 -6.61 -18.74 33.28
CA ASP A 490 -6.22 -17.35 33.12
C ASP A 490 -5.99 -17.04 31.63
N ILE A 491 -6.42 -15.86 31.21
CA ILE A 491 -6.38 -15.43 29.83
C ILE A 491 -5.19 -14.50 29.62
N TYR A 492 -4.50 -14.69 28.51
CA TYR A 492 -3.37 -13.87 28.15
C TYR A 492 -3.83 -12.47 27.70
N LEU A 493 -3.51 -11.45 28.52
CA LEU A 493 -3.93 -10.06 28.34
C LEU A 493 -2.72 -9.13 28.40
N GLY A 494 -2.62 -8.22 27.44
CA GLY A 494 -1.61 -7.17 27.48
C GLY A 494 -1.84 -6.06 26.47
N VAL A 495 -0.84 -5.20 26.29
CA VAL A 495 -0.96 -3.99 25.46
C VAL A 495 -0.11 -4.15 24.21
N VAL A 496 -0.75 -4.07 23.04
CA VAL A 496 -0.09 -4.23 21.75
C VAL A 496 -0.43 -3.04 20.85
N TYR A 497 0.55 -2.56 20.08
CA TYR A 497 0.33 -1.46 19.17
C TYR A 497 -0.32 -1.92 17.86
N TYR A 498 -1.51 -1.38 17.57
CA TYR A 498 -2.33 -1.72 16.42
C TYR A 498 -2.35 -0.59 15.37
N GLN A 499 -2.43 -1.01 14.11
CA GLN A 499 -2.52 -0.16 12.94
C GLN A 499 -3.83 -0.42 12.19
N ARG A 500 -4.55 0.64 11.82
CA ARG A 500 -5.73 0.55 10.95
C ARG A 500 -5.29 0.65 9.49
N LEU A 501 -5.70 -0.27 8.62
CA LEU A 501 -5.30 -0.25 7.21
C LEU A 501 -6.25 0.61 6.35
N ARG A 502 -5.72 1.26 5.32
CA ARG A 502 -6.49 2.16 4.43
C ARG A 502 -7.51 1.47 3.52
N HIS A 503 -7.45 0.15 3.37
CA HIS A 503 -8.32 -0.61 2.48
C HIS A 503 -9.65 -0.95 3.17
N MET A 504 -10.57 0.02 3.18
CA MET A 504 -11.89 -0.09 3.82
C MET A 504 -12.88 -0.93 3.01
N VAL A 505 -13.92 -1.43 3.67
CA VAL A 505 -14.98 -2.25 3.02
C VAL A 505 -16.05 -1.42 2.32
N SER A 506 -16.30 -0.19 2.78
CA SER A 506 -17.15 0.79 2.08
C SER A 506 -16.73 0.98 0.62
N ASP A 507 -15.43 0.85 0.35
CA ASP A 507 -14.85 1.07 -0.97
C ASP A 507 -15.02 -0.16 -1.90
N LYS A 508 -15.62 -1.27 -1.42
CA LYS A 508 -15.67 -2.55 -2.15
C LYS A 508 -17.07 -3.07 -2.50
N TYR A 509 -18.07 -2.84 -1.66
CA TYR A 509 -19.40 -3.38 -1.94
C TYR A 509 -20.00 -2.76 -3.22
N GLN A 510 -20.76 -3.56 -3.97
CA GLN A 510 -21.52 -3.14 -5.14
C GLN A 510 -22.78 -3.99 -5.26
N VAL A 511 -23.87 -3.36 -5.67
CA VAL A 511 -25.17 -4.01 -5.90
C VAL A 511 -25.79 -3.42 -7.17
N ARG A 512 -26.45 -4.26 -7.95
CA ARG A 512 -27.16 -3.87 -9.18
C ARG A 512 -28.42 -4.70 -9.31
N THR A 513 -29.54 -4.04 -9.55
CA THR A 513 -30.80 -4.65 -10.00
C THR A 513 -30.88 -4.51 -11.52
N THR A 514 -31.14 -3.30 -12.01
CA THR A 514 -31.02 -2.89 -13.41
C THR A 514 -30.08 -1.68 -13.49
N GLY A 515 -29.70 -1.27 -14.69
CA GLY A 515 -28.79 -0.13 -14.84
C GLY A 515 -28.35 0.10 -16.27
N PRO A 516 -27.44 1.07 -16.48
CA PRO A 516 -26.95 1.37 -17.80
C PRO A 516 -26.33 0.14 -18.47
N VAL A 517 -26.56 0.06 -19.78
CA VAL A 517 -26.04 -0.96 -20.67
C VAL A 517 -25.10 -0.33 -21.68
N HIS A 518 -24.19 -1.13 -22.21
CA HIS A 518 -23.27 -0.69 -23.25
C HIS A 518 -24.01 -0.66 -24.61
N ASN A 519 -23.91 0.44 -25.36
CA ASN A 519 -24.69 0.60 -26.60
C ASN A 519 -24.43 -0.49 -27.65
N LEU A 520 -23.20 -1.02 -27.75
CA LEU A 520 -22.87 -2.04 -28.75
C LEU A 520 -23.39 -3.44 -28.41
N THR A 521 -23.35 -3.82 -27.13
CA THR A 521 -23.63 -5.21 -26.71
C THR A 521 -24.95 -5.33 -25.97
N MET A 522 -25.55 -4.22 -25.56
CA MET A 522 -26.67 -4.14 -24.63
C MET A 522 -26.43 -4.84 -23.28
N GLN A 523 -25.18 -5.17 -22.97
CA GLN A 523 -24.79 -5.79 -21.70
C GLN A 523 -24.56 -4.74 -20.61
N PRO A 524 -24.67 -5.12 -19.32
CA PRO A 524 -24.28 -4.30 -18.19
C PRO A 524 -22.90 -3.63 -18.34
N VAL A 525 -22.83 -2.30 -18.16
CA VAL A 525 -21.55 -1.58 -18.21
C VAL A 525 -20.61 -1.99 -17.08
N LYS A 526 -19.30 -1.79 -17.27
CA LYS A 526 -18.29 -2.01 -16.23
C LYS A 526 -18.21 -0.81 -15.28
N GLY A 527 -18.09 -1.10 -13.98
CA GLY A 527 -17.62 -0.17 -12.96
C GLY A 527 -18.69 0.26 -11.96
N ARG A 528 -18.33 0.18 -10.67
CA ARG A 528 -19.22 0.47 -9.54
C ARG A 528 -19.84 1.87 -9.58
N LYS A 529 -19.05 2.91 -9.88
CA LYS A 529 -19.53 4.30 -9.96
C LYS A 529 -20.57 4.54 -11.06
N ARG A 530 -20.70 3.61 -12.02
CA ARG A 530 -21.68 3.67 -13.12
C ARG A 530 -22.81 2.66 -12.92
N ALA A 531 -23.02 2.17 -11.69
CA ALA A 531 -23.93 1.06 -11.41
C ALA A 531 -23.69 -0.16 -12.33
N GLY A 532 -22.40 -0.47 -12.56
CA GLY A 532 -21.98 -1.55 -13.43
C GLY A 532 -22.34 -2.94 -12.90
N GLY A 533 -22.47 -3.91 -13.82
CA GLY A 533 -22.80 -5.30 -13.47
C GLY A 533 -21.61 -6.09 -12.93
N ILE A 534 -21.93 -7.19 -12.24
CA ILE A 534 -20.95 -8.22 -11.87
C ILE A 534 -20.71 -9.09 -13.09
N ARG A 535 -19.44 -9.35 -13.41
CA ARG A 535 -19.08 -10.21 -14.53
C ARG A 535 -19.29 -11.67 -14.13
N PHE A 536 -20.09 -12.38 -14.91
CA PHE A 536 -20.16 -13.83 -14.90
C PHE A 536 -19.17 -14.37 -15.93
N GLY A 537 -18.12 -15.04 -15.49
CA GLY A 537 -16.99 -15.46 -16.32
C GLY A 537 -17.13 -16.89 -16.83
N GLU A 538 -16.05 -17.34 -17.47
CA GLU A 538 -15.95 -18.68 -18.02
C GLU A 538 -15.89 -19.76 -16.92
N MET A 539 -15.16 -19.50 -15.84
CA MET A 539 -15.07 -20.43 -14.71
C MET A 539 -16.44 -20.63 -14.05
N GLU A 540 -17.23 -19.56 -13.91
CA GLU A 540 -18.57 -19.65 -13.35
C GLU A 540 -19.55 -20.37 -14.31
N ARG A 541 -19.40 -20.19 -15.64
CA ARG A 541 -20.14 -20.96 -16.66
C ARG A 541 -19.89 -22.45 -16.50
N ASP A 542 -18.62 -22.85 -16.43
CA ASP A 542 -18.22 -24.25 -16.39
C ASP A 542 -18.69 -24.93 -15.10
N SER A 543 -18.68 -24.19 -13.98
CA SER A 543 -19.25 -24.65 -12.71
C SER A 543 -20.75 -24.98 -12.83
N LEU A 544 -21.56 -24.09 -13.43
CA LEU A 544 -22.99 -24.35 -13.61
C LEU A 544 -23.28 -25.50 -14.57
N LEU A 545 -22.46 -25.65 -15.63
CA LEU A 545 -22.56 -26.78 -16.55
C LEU A 545 -22.26 -28.10 -15.83
N ALA A 546 -21.23 -28.15 -14.98
CA ALA A 546 -20.88 -29.33 -14.20
C ALA A 546 -22.01 -29.74 -13.23
N HIS A 547 -22.70 -28.76 -12.64
CA HIS A 547 -23.87 -29.02 -11.79
C HIS A 547 -25.14 -29.37 -12.57
N GLY A 548 -25.15 -29.26 -13.91
CA GLY A 548 -26.31 -29.55 -14.75
C GLY A 548 -27.46 -28.55 -14.60
N VAL A 549 -27.22 -27.34 -14.11
CA VAL A 549 -28.26 -26.35 -13.80
C VAL A 549 -28.54 -25.44 -14.99
N SER A 550 -29.05 -26.03 -16.09
CA SER A 550 -29.23 -25.35 -17.38
C SER A 550 -30.10 -24.10 -17.32
N TYR A 551 -31.15 -24.09 -16.48
CA TYR A 551 -32.01 -22.91 -16.32
C TYR A 551 -31.28 -21.74 -15.66
N LEU A 552 -30.42 -22.01 -14.67
CA LEU A 552 -29.66 -20.98 -13.98
C LEU A 552 -28.58 -20.40 -14.90
N LEU A 553 -27.96 -21.26 -15.72
CA LEU A 553 -27.02 -20.84 -16.76
C LEU A 553 -27.69 -19.91 -17.78
N GLN A 554 -28.84 -20.32 -18.31
CA GLN A 554 -29.62 -19.54 -19.26
C GLN A 554 -30.07 -18.20 -18.65
N ASP A 555 -30.48 -18.22 -17.39
CA ASP A 555 -30.90 -17.02 -16.68
C ASP A 555 -29.76 -16.01 -16.53
N ARG A 556 -28.57 -16.47 -16.08
CA ARG A 556 -27.42 -15.59 -15.84
C ARG A 556 -26.76 -15.09 -17.12
N LEU A 557 -26.65 -15.92 -18.16
CA LEU A 557 -25.94 -15.59 -19.40
C LEU A 557 -26.82 -14.93 -20.47
N MET A 558 -28.15 -15.13 -20.43
CA MET A 558 -29.06 -14.54 -21.42
C MET A 558 -30.13 -13.66 -20.76
N ASN A 559 -31.00 -14.23 -19.91
CA ASN A 559 -32.19 -13.51 -19.42
C ASN A 559 -31.86 -12.24 -18.61
N CYS A 560 -30.82 -12.30 -17.77
CA CYS A 560 -30.38 -11.20 -16.91
C CYS A 560 -29.25 -10.34 -17.51
N SER A 561 -28.85 -10.59 -18.76
CA SER A 561 -27.74 -9.88 -19.43
C SER A 561 -28.24 -9.05 -20.60
N ASP A 562 -28.46 -9.69 -21.74
CA ASP A 562 -28.71 -9.05 -23.04
C ASP A 562 -29.82 -9.78 -23.82
N TYR A 563 -30.81 -10.31 -23.10
CA TYR A 563 -32.02 -10.87 -23.69
C TYR A 563 -32.66 -9.89 -24.67
N SER A 564 -32.84 -10.32 -25.91
CA SER A 564 -33.49 -9.52 -26.94
C SER A 564 -34.39 -10.39 -27.82
N ILE A 565 -35.53 -9.83 -28.24
CA ILE A 565 -36.41 -10.48 -29.23
C ILE A 565 -36.04 -9.87 -30.58
N CYS A 566 -35.63 -10.72 -31.52
CA CYS A 566 -35.28 -10.31 -32.88
C CYS A 566 -36.23 -10.93 -33.91
N ASN A 567 -36.47 -10.18 -34.99
CA ASN A 567 -37.23 -10.66 -36.14
C ASN A 567 -36.27 -11.40 -37.10
N VAL A 568 -36.65 -12.59 -37.52
CA VAL A 568 -35.87 -13.43 -38.44
C VAL A 568 -36.74 -13.81 -39.61
N CYS A 569 -36.23 -13.67 -40.83
CA CYS A 569 -36.95 -14.13 -42.02
C CYS A 569 -36.77 -15.64 -42.19
N THR A 570 -37.86 -16.40 -42.22
CA THR A 570 -37.85 -17.88 -42.36
C THR A 570 -37.34 -18.33 -43.73
N LYS A 571 -37.51 -17.50 -44.77
CA LYS A 571 -37.06 -17.82 -46.14
C LYS A 571 -35.55 -17.70 -46.31
N CYS A 572 -34.92 -16.62 -45.84
CA CYS A 572 -33.48 -16.38 -46.03
C CYS A 572 -32.62 -16.60 -44.78
N GLY A 573 -33.24 -16.85 -43.63
CA GLY A 573 -32.58 -17.06 -42.34
C GLY A 573 -31.80 -15.85 -41.83
N SER A 574 -32.05 -14.66 -42.37
CA SER A 574 -31.32 -13.44 -42.02
C SER A 574 -31.99 -12.71 -40.85
N ILE A 575 -31.15 -12.26 -39.91
CA ILE A 575 -31.55 -11.42 -38.76
C ILE A 575 -31.41 -9.91 -39.04
N THR A 576 -30.64 -9.51 -40.06
CA THR A 576 -30.34 -8.11 -40.37
C THR A 576 -31.22 -7.56 -41.50
N SER A 577 -31.80 -8.44 -42.32
CA SER A 577 -32.63 -8.08 -43.48
C SER A 577 -34.08 -7.67 -43.14
N PRO A 578 -34.72 -8.13 -42.05
CA PRO A 578 -36.02 -7.63 -41.63
C PRO A 578 -35.95 -6.17 -41.17
N ILE A 579 -36.70 -5.29 -41.83
CA ILE A 579 -36.78 -3.86 -41.54
C ILE A 579 -38.25 -3.51 -41.29
N SER A 580 -38.50 -2.60 -40.36
CA SER A 580 -39.84 -2.04 -40.16
C SER A 580 -40.07 -0.91 -41.17
N THR A 581 -41.09 -1.04 -42.00
CA THR A 581 -41.52 0.01 -42.92
C THR A 581 -42.76 0.73 -42.39
N HIS A 582 -42.87 2.01 -42.74
CA HIS A 582 -44.05 2.81 -42.46
C HIS A 582 -45.00 2.70 -43.65
N SER A 583 -46.17 2.09 -43.44
CA SER A 583 -47.21 2.03 -44.48
C SER A 583 -47.85 3.41 -44.63
N ALA A 584 -47.37 4.17 -45.62
CA ALA A 584 -47.88 5.49 -45.97
C ALA A 584 -49.29 5.37 -46.59
N GLY A 585 -50.33 5.27 -45.75
CA GLY A 585 -51.70 5.20 -46.24
C GLY A 585 -52.80 4.83 -45.24
N SER A 586 -52.47 4.44 -44.00
CA SER A 586 -53.46 4.07 -42.98
C SER A 586 -53.47 5.05 -41.81
N LEU A 587 -54.67 5.43 -41.32
CA LEU A 587 -54.85 6.19 -40.07
C LEU A 587 -54.44 5.40 -38.81
N SER A 588 -54.06 4.12 -38.96
CA SER A 588 -53.49 3.32 -37.88
C SER A 588 -51.95 3.27 -38.01
N ASN A 589 -51.25 3.59 -36.91
CA ASN A 589 -49.79 3.46 -36.77
C ASN A 589 -49.34 1.99 -36.71
N VAL A 590 -49.79 1.15 -37.65
CA VAL A 590 -49.39 -0.26 -37.72
C VAL A 590 -48.08 -0.33 -38.50
N ARG A 591 -47.01 -0.74 -37.81
CA ARG A 591 -45.70 -0.98 -38.41
C ARG A 591 -45.70 -2.38 -39.00
N GLU A 592 -45.59 -2.49 -40.32
CA GLU A 592 -45.33 -3.77 -40.99
C GLU A 592 -43.82 -4.03 -41.02
N ILE A 593 -43.44 -5.30 -40.89
CA ILE A 593 -42.05 -5.74 -40.96
C ILE A 593 -41.91 -6.50 -42.27
N GLU A 594 -40.94 -6.11 -43.08
CA GLU A 594 -40.65 -6.76 -44.37
C GLU A 594 -39.18 -7.18 -44.42
N CYS A 595 -38.91 -8.32 -45.05
CA CYS A 595 -37.54 -8.73 -45.31
C CYS A 595 -37.04 -8.09 -46.61
N ARG A 596 -36.05 -7.19 -46.52
CA ARG A 596 -35.50 -6.50 -47.72
C ARG A 596 -34.84 -7.44 -48.71
N ALA A 597 -34.31 -8.58 -48.26
CA ALA A 597 -33.65 -9.55 -49.13
C ALA A 597 -34.63 -10.49 -49.86
N CYS A 598 -35.84 -10.66 -49.32
CA CYS A 598 -36.87 -11.53 -49.89
C CYS A 598 -38.09 -10.76 -50.39
N GLU A 599 -38.10 -9.43 -50.26
CA GLU A 599 -39.16 -8.50 -50.63
C GLU A 599 -40.56 -8.96 -50.20
N THR A 600 -40.64 -9.63 -49.05
CA THR A 600 -41.88 -10.20 -48.54
C THR A 600 -42.00 -10.00 -47.04
N ALA A 601 -43.20 -9.61 -46.60
CA ALA A 601 -43.59 -9.58 -45.19
C ALA A 601 -44.03 -10.96 -44.67
N ALA A 602 -44.32 -11.91 -45.57
CA ALA A 602 -44.70 -13.28 -45.23
C ALA A 602 -43.47 -14.11 -44.80
N GLY A 603 -43.55 -14.73 -43.61
CA GLY A 603 -42.51 -15.60 -43.06
C GLY A 603 -41.48 -14.84 -42.22
N ILE A 604 -41.94 -14.00 -41.29
CA ILE A 604 -41.09 -13.33 -40.29
C ILE A 604 -41.49 -13.84 -38.91
N ASP A 605 -40.54 -14.50 -38.25
CA ASP A 605 -40.73 -15.06 -36.91
C ASP A 605 -39.97 -14.23 -35.88
N GLN A 606 -40.47 -14.21 -34.65
CA GLN A 606 -39.80 -13.60 -33.50
C GLN A 606 -39.08 -14.66 -32.68
N ILE A 607 -37.78 -14.46 -32.48
CA ILE A 607 -36.92 -15.39 -31.73
C ILE A 607 -36.20 -14.62 -30.63
N ALA A 608 -36.12 -15.23 -29.45
CA ALA A 608 -35.29 -14.72 -28.37
C ALA A 608 -33.83 -15.10 -28.60
N LEU A 609 -32.94 -14.11 -28.72
CA LEU A 609 -31.51 -14.28 -28.86
C LEU A 609 -30.75 -13.24 -28.01
N PRO A 610 -29.53 -13.54 -27.55
CA PRO A 610 -28.66 -12.54 -26.95
C PRO A 610 -28.36 -11.41 -27.96
N TYR A 611 -28.45 -10.15 -27.53
CA TYR A 611 -28.21 -9.01 -28.40
C TYR A 611 -26.79 -9.04 -29.00
N VAL A 612 -25.81 -9.54 -28.25
CA VAL A 612 -24.43 -9.67 -28.74
C VAL A 612 -24.33 -10.58 -29.98
N PHE A 613 -25.25 -11.54 -30.15
CA PHE A 613 -25.29 -12.38 -31.34
C PHE A 613 -25.68 -11.58 -32.60
N ARG A 614 -26.56 -10.58 -32.46
CA ARG A 614 -26.89 -9.66 -33.56
C ARG A 614 -25.69 -8.81 -33.97
N TYR A 615 -24.94 -8.35 -32.97
CA TYR A 615 -23.69 -7.63 -33.21
C TYR A 615 -22.67 -8.51 -33.95
N LEU A 616 -22.45 -9.74 -33.49
CA LEU A 616 -21.59 -10.72 -34.14
C LEU A 616 -21.98 -10.96 -35.61
N ALA A 617 -23.26 -11.19 -35.89
CA ALA A 617 -23.73 -11.43 -37.26
C ALA A 617 -23.53 -10.21 -38.17
N THR A 618 -23.61 -8.98 -37.62
CA THR A 618 -23.39 -7.74 -38.36
C THR A 618 -21.90 -7.54 -38.66
N GLU A 619 -21.02 -7.83 -37.70
CA GLU A 619 -19.56 -7.82 -37.90
C GLU A 619 -19.12 -8.86 -38.93
N LEU A 620 -19.65 -10.10 -38.86
CA LEU A 620 -19.39 -11.13 -39.87
C LEU A 620 -19.90 -10.73 -41.26
N MET A 621 -21.08 -10.11 -41.34
CA MET A 621 -21.62 -9.59 -42.60
C MET A 621 -20.73 -8.48 -43.18
N SER A 622 -20.13 -7.63 -42.34
CA SER A 622 -19.18 -6.60 -42.78
C SER A 622 -17.91 -7.19 -43.42
N MET A 623 -17.53 -8.40 -43.02
CA MET A 623 -16.45 -9.19 -43.62
C MET A 623 -16.89 -10.01 -44.84
N GLY A 624 -18.14 -9.89 -45.27
CA GLY A 624 -18.72 -10.66 -46.38
C GLY A 624 -19.16 -12.09 -46.01
N ILE A 625 -19.23 -12.42 -44.72
CA ILE A 625 -19.66 -13.74 -44.22
C ILE A 625 -21.15 -13.68 -43.86
N LYS A 626 -21.98 -14.48 -44.53
CA LYS A 626 -23.41 -14.56 -44.26
C LYS A 626 -23.73 -15.59 -43.16
N VAL A 627 -24.32 -15.15 -42.05
CA VAL A 627 -24.92 -16.02 -41.03
C VAL A 627 -26.36 -16.34 -41.41
N THR A 628 -26.73 -17.63 -41.45
CA THR A 628 -28.08 -18.08 -41.79
C THR A 628 -28.66 -18.89 -40.63
N LEU A 629 -29.75 -18.41 -40.03
CA LEU A 629 -30.50 -19.12 -38.99
C LEU A 629 -31.59 -19.99 -39.61
N LYS A 630 -31.56 -21.29 -39.30
CA LYS A 630 -32.65 -22.21 -39.65
C LYS A 630 -33.67 -22.20 -38.51
N THR A 631 -34.83 -21.62 -38.76
CA THR A 631 -35.93 -21.59 -37.79
C THR A 631 -36.77 -22.86 -37.92
N GLN A 632 -37.13 -23.47 -36.79
CA GLN A 632 -38.02 -24.61 -36.72
C GLN A 632 -39.08 -24.32 -35.65
N PRO A 633 -40.35 -24.71 -35.89
CA PRO A 633 -41.43 -24.49 -34.93
C PRO A 633 -41.28 -25.32 -33.65
#